data_AF-A0A2X3UDC2-F1
#
_entry.id   AF-A0A2X3UDC2-F1
#
_cell.length_a   1.000
_cell.length_b   1.000
_cell.length_c   1.000
_cell.angle_alpha   90.00
_cell.angle_beta   90.00
_cell.angle_gamma   90.00
#
_symmetry.space_group_name_H-M   'P 1'
#
loop_
_entity.id
_entity.type
_entity.pdbx_description
1 polymer ?
#
loop_
_entity_poly.entity_id
_entity_poly.type
_entity_poly.pdbx_seq_one_letter_code
_entity_poly.pdbx_strand_id
1 'polypeptide(L)'
;MSTSTVYRKLDQFTFKEHYDKLPAVMSWDEFGFKKGELAFVAQNYETNELITILDNRRQTTIRNYFLKYPLKVRQQVQFITMDMSGAYIPLARKLFPNAKIVLDRFHIIQHLGRAFLKTRIAIMNQFDKKSLPYRALKNHWRLFQKDSRKLSLNSFYSKTFRQTLAPHEVVAKTLVFSKELTDYYTLYQLLLFHFQEKRVDEFFELIEENRSKVNHYFQTVFRTFLRHKQYIKNALETDYSNAKLEATNKLIKDIKRLGFGFRNFINFKKRVFITLNIHKKRTYPVLSRC
;
A
#
# COMPACT_ATOMS: atom_id res chain seq x y z
N MET A 1 -21.98 0.99 -35.27
CA MET A 1 -20.59 1.46 -35.50
C MET A 1 -19.70 0.23 -35.61
N SER A 2 -18.92 0.06 -36.69
CA SER A 2 -18.03 -1.10 -36.84
C SER A 2 -16.80 -1.02 -35.91
N THR A 3 -16.22 -2.17 -35.56
CA THR A 3 -14.99 -2.26 -34.75
C THR A 3 -13.84 -1.44 -35.36
N SER A 4 -13.66 -1.53 -36.68
CA SER A 4 -12.65 -0.78 -37.44
C SER A 4 -12.85 0.74 -37.33
N THR A 5 -14.10 1.21 -37.29
CA THR A 5 -14.42 2.63 -37.11
C THR A 5 -14.02 3.12 -35.72
N VAL A 6 -14.25 2.28 -34.69
CA VAL A 6 -13.86 2.59 -33.30
C VAL A 6 -12.33 2.67 -33.18
N TYR A 7 -11.59 1.74 -33.77
CA TYR A 7 -10.12 1.78 -33.79
C TYR A 7 -9.59 3.06 -34.44
N ARG A 8 -10.09 3.40 -35.63
CA ARG A 8 -9.69 4.64 -36.32
C ARG A 8 -9.94 5.89 -35.47
N LYS A 9 -11.07 5.94 -34.75
CA LYS A 9 -11.39 7.06 -33.82
C LYS A 9 -10.49 7.07 -32.58
N LEU A 10 -10.10 5.91 -32.05
CA LEU A 10 -9.14 5.80 -30.96
C LEU A 10 -7.70 6.16 -31.39
N ASP A 11 -7.35 5.97 -32.65
CA ASP A 11 -6.04 6.35 -33.19
C ASP A 11 -5.91 7.85 -33.42
N GLN A 12 -7.02 8.53 -33.70
CA GLN A 12 -7.08 10.00 -33.69
C GLN A 12 -6.90 10.59 -32.28
N PHE A 13 -7.12 9.79 -31.23
CA PHE A 13 -6.89 10.22 -29.85
C PHE A 13 -5.40 10.23 -29.53
N THR A 14 -4.82 11.42 -29.55
CA THR A 14 -3.46 11.68 -29.07
C THR A 14 -3.53 12.43 -27.75
N PHE A 15 -2.83 11.94 -26.74
CA PHE A 15 -2.65 12.68 -25.51
C PHE A 15 -1.58 13.74 -25.77
N LYS A 16 -1.94 15.02 -25.72
CA LYS A 16 -0.95 16.09 -25.69
C LYS A 16 -0.23 16.03 -24.34
N GLU A 17 1.03 15.62 -24.38
CA GLU A 17 1.87 15.58 -23.18
C GLU A 17 2.41 17.00 -22.94
N HIS A 18 1.93 17.62 -21.86
CA HIS A 18 2.36 18.94 -21.40
C HIS A 18 3.49 18.75 -20.37
N TYR A 19 4.72 19.14 -20.75
CA TYR A 19 5.93 18.98 -19.93
C TYR A 19 6.30 20.24 -19.12
N ASP A 20 5.45 21.25 -19.17
CA ASP A 20 5.59 22.54 -18.51
C ASP A 20 5.08 22.55 -17.05
N LYS A 21 4.33 21.53 -16.64
CA LYS A 21 3.72 21.46 -15.30
C LYS A 21 3.77 20.06 -14.70
N LEU A 22 4.04 20.01 -13.40
CA LEU A 22 3.82 18.85 -12.53
C LEU A 22 3.04 19.32 -11.29
N PRO A 23 2.26 18.43 -10.64
CA PRO A 23 1.57 18.81 -9.42
C PRO A 23 2.55 18.92 -8.23
N ALA A 24 2.13 19.66 -7.21
CA ALA A 24 2.89 19.77 -5.97
C ALA A 24 2.98 18.42 -5.24
N VAL A 25 1.95 17.57 -5.36
CA VAL A 25 1.92 16.23 -4.75
C VAL A 25 1.63 15.18 -5.81
N MET A 26 2.48 14.15 -5.86
CA MET A 26 2.32 13.00 -6.74
C MET A 26 2.21 11.70 -5.96
N SER A 27 1.57 10.70 -6.58
CA SER A 27 1.58 9.33 -6.08
C SER A 27 2.19 8.40 -7.12
N TRP A 28 3.04 7.47 -6.67
CA TRP A 28 3.71 6.46 -7.48
C TRP A 28 3.34 5.06 -6.99
N ASP A 29 2.97 4.18 -7.91
CA ASP A 29 2.65 2.78 -7.62
C ASP A 29 2.82 1.89 -8.87
N GLU A 30 2.54 0.61 -8.72
CA GLU A 30 2.62 -0.42 -9.74
C GLU A 30 1.30 -1.19 -9.85
N PHE A 31 0.97 -1.69 -11.04
CA PHE A 31 -0.12 -2.64 -11.21
C PHE A 31 0.22 -3.73 -12.23
N GLY A 32 -0.43 -4.90 -12.08
CA GLY A 32 -0.22 -6.04 -12.97
C GLY A 32 -0.89 -5.87 -14.34
N PHE A 33 -0.09 -5.75 -15.41
CA PHE A 33 -0.58 -5.71 -16.78
C PHE A 33 -0.67 -7.11 -17.41
N LYS A 34 0.42 -7.87 -17.44
CA LYS A 34 0.41 -9.31 -17.79
C LYS A 34 0.82 -10.16 -16.58
N LYS A 35 0.69 -11.48 -16.69
CA LYS A 35 1.10 -12.39 -15.63
C LYS A 35 2.61 -12.20 -15.36
N GLY A 36 2.94 -11.69 -14.18
CA GLY A 36 4.33 -11.41 -13.78
C GLY A 36 4.90 -10.07 -14.28
N GLU A 37 4.15 -9.28 -15.06
CA GLU A 37 4.61 -7.98 -15.58
C GLU A 37 3.89 -6.83 -14.89
N LEU A 38 4.68 -5.95 -14.25
CA LEU A 38 4.21 -4.78 -13.53
C LEU A 38 4.44 -3.51 -14.36
N ALA A 39 3.39 -2.71 -14.49
CA ALA A 39 3.38 -1.41 -15.12
C ALA A 39 3.47 -0.33 -14.03
N PHE A 40 4.17 0.77 -14.32
CA PHE A 40 4.28 1.93 -13.43
C PHE A 40 3.10 2.88 -13.68
N VAL A 41 2.60 3.47 -12.60
CA VAL A 41 1.59 4.53 -12.66
C VAL A 41 2.01 5.70 -11.78
N ALA A 42 1.81 6.92 -12.30
CA ALA A 42 1.88 8.14 -11.52
C ALA A 42 0.61 8.96 -11.70
N GLN A 43 0.13 9.55 -10.62
CA GLN A 43 -1.03 10.43 -10.62
C GLN A 43 -0.79 11.70 -9.81
N ASN A 44 -1.54 12.73 -10.12
CA ASN A 44 -1.74 13.90 -9.29
C ASN A 44 -2.53 13.48 -8.03
N TYR A 45 -1.97 13.73 -6.85
CA TYR A 45 -2.61 13.30 -5.60
C TYR A 45 -3.87 14.09 -5.28
N GLU A 46 -3.94 15.38 -5.61
CA GLU A 46 -5.10 16.21 -5.33
C GLU A 46 -6.27 15.85 -6.24
N THR A 47 -6.04 15.76 -7.54
CA THR A 47 -7.10 15.63 -8.56
C THR A 47 -7.40 14.18 -8.95
N ASN A 48 -6.56 13.22 -8.57
CA ASN A 48 -6.54 11.83 -9.09
C ASN A 48 -6.30 11.73 -10.60
N GLU A 49 -5.92 12.82 -11.26
CA GLU A 49 -5.60 12.79 -12.68
C GLU A 49 -4.33 11.98 -12.93
N LEU A 50 -4.39 11.04 -13.87
CA LEU A 50 -3.22 10.26 -14.26
C LEU A 50 -2.21 11.15 -14.99
N ILE A 51 -0.97 11.17 -14.48
CA ILE A 51 0.16 11.81 -15.13
C ILE A 51 0.72 10.87 -16.20
N THR A 52 0.98 9.62 -15.81
CA THR A 52 1.51 8.62 -16.74
C THR A 52 1.18 7.21 -16.33
N ILE A 53 1.17 6.34 -17.35
CA ILE A 53 1.22 4.89 -17.21
C ILE A 53 2.32 4.41 -18.16
N LEU A 54 3.27 3.65 -17.63
CA LEU A 54 4.39 3.06 -18.36
C LEU A 54 4.25 1.54 -18.34
N ASP A 55 4.60 0.90 -19.45
CA ASP A 55 4.42 -0.55 -19.68
C ASP A 55 5.30 -1.43 -18.78
N ASN A 56 6.27 -0.84 -18.11
CA ASN A 56 7.15 -1.50 -17.17
C ASN A 56 7.57 -0.55 -16.04
N ARG A 57 8.17 -1.13 -15.00
CA ARG A 57 8.67 -0.44 -13.81
C ARG A 57 10.18 -0.22 -13.76
N ARG A 58 10.89 -0.36 -14.88
CA ARG A 58 12.36 -0.21 -14.92
C ARG A 58 12.72 1.24 -14.60
N GLN A 59 13.76 1.43 -13.77
CA GLN A 59 14.21 2.77 -13.40
C GLN A 59 14.58 3.62 -14.62
N THR A 60 15.14 3.01 -15.67
CA THR A 60 15.48 3.69 -16.93
C THR A 60 14.25 4.24 -17.64
N THR A 61 13.17 3.46 -17.73
CA THR A 61 11.91 3.89 -18.36
C THR A 61 11.25 5.03 -17.58
N ILE A 62 11.17 4.92 -16.27
CA ILE A 62 10.62 5.96 -15.40
C ILE A 62 11.48 7.23 -15.46
N ARG A 63 12.82 7.09 -15.39
CA ARG A 63 13.77 8.20 -15.53
C ARG A 63 13.59 8.93 -16.86
N ASN A 64 13.59 8.20 -17.97
CA ASN A 64 13.48 8.78 -19.31
C ASN A 64 12.15 9.51 -19.51
N TYR A 65 11.06 9.02 -18.90
CA TYR A 65 9.79 9.73 -18.91
C TYR A 65 9.87 11.06 -18.16
N PHE A 66 10.33 11.05 -16.90
CA PHE A 66 10.34 12.26 -16.08
C PHE A 66 11.44 13.26 -16.46
N LEU A 67 12.52 12.84 -17.12
CA LEU A 67 13.55 13.76 -17.62
C LEU A 67 13.09 14.64 -18.79
N LYS A 68 11.95 14.35 -19.40
CA LYS A 68 11.32 15.26 -20.36
C LYS A 68 10.80 16.55 -19.70
N TYR A 69 10.50 16.51 -18.40
CA TYR A 69 10.15 17.69 -17.63
C TYR A 69 11.43 18.49 -17.27
N PRO A 70 11.48 19.80 -17.57
CA PRO A 70 12.59 20.65 -17.17
C PRO A 70 12.86 20.60 -15.67
N LEU A 71 14.10 20.81 -15.26
CA LEU A 71 14.49 20.76 -13.84
C LEU A 71 13.65 21.72 -12.98
N LYS A 72 13.38 22.93 -13.47
CA LYS A 72 12.55 23.93 -12.79
C LYS A 72 11.15 23.41 -12.46
N VAL A 73 10.55 22.61 -13.34
CA VAL A 73 9.23 22.00 -13.12
C VAL A 73 9.33 20.87 -12.09
N ARG A 74 10.36 20.01 -12.20
CA ARG A 74 10.58 18.91 -11.24
C ARG A 74 10.89 19.41 -9.82
N GLN A 75 11.53 20.57 -9.69
CA GLN A 75 11.81 21.21 -8.41
C GLN A 75 10.56 21.77 -7.70
N GLN A 76 9.43 21.91 -8.40
CA GLN A 76 8.17 22.39 -7.80
C GLN A 76 7.39 21.27 -7.10
N VAL A 77 7.74 20.00 -7.35
CA VAL A 77 7.14 18.87 -6.64
C VAL A 77 7.58 18.91 -5.18
N GLN A 78 6.61 18.98 -4.27
CA GLN A 78 6.81 19.08 -2.83
C GLN A 78 6.73 17.72 -2.13
N PHE A 79 5.84 16.83 -2.59
CA PHE A 79 5.66 15.51 -1.97
C PHE A 79 5.46 14.41 -3.01
N ILE A 80 5.96 13.22 -2.70
CA ILE A 80 5.69 12.00 -3.48
C ILE A 80 5.29 10.87 -2.54
N THR A 81 4.07 10.36 -2.69
CA THR A 81 3.61 9.16 -1.98
C THR A 81 4.02 7.91 -2.74
N MET A 82 4.58 6.92 -2.05
CA MET A 82 4.98 5.64 -2.65
C MET A 82 5.14 4.54 -1.62
N ASP A 83 5.23 3.31 -2.09
CA ASP A 83 5.63 2.17 -1.26
C ASP A 83 7.10 2.24 -0.85
N MET A 84 7.48 1.37 0.10
CA MET A 84 8.86 1.22 0.57
C MET A 84 9.75 0.47 -0.46
N SER A 85 9.85 1.02 -1.66
CA SER A 85 10.59 0.45 -2.79
C SER A 85 12.05 0.91 -2.79
N GLY A 86 12.96 -0.06 -2.71
CA GLY A 86 14.40 0.18 -2.84
C GLY A 86 14.82 0.72 -4.22
N ALA A 87 13.94 0.61 -5.23
CA ALA A 87 14.18 1.16 -6.58
C ALA A 87 13.61 2.58 -6.73
N TYR A 88 12.42 2.85 -6.17
CA TYR A 88 11.74 4.14 -6.39
C TYR A 88 12.25 5.23 -5.48
N ILE A 89 12.57 4.94 -4.22
CA ILE A 89 13.08 5.96 -3.28
C ILE A 89 14.35 6.62 -3.83
N PRO A 90 15.40 5.89 -4.26
CA PRO A 90 16.59 6.53 -4.83
C PRO A 90 16.30 7.27 -6.14
N LEU A 91 15.40 6.74 -6.97
CA LEU A 91 15.06 7.34 -8.26
C LEU A 91 14.30 8.67 -8.08
N ALA A 92 13.29 8.69 -7.21
CA ALA A 92 12.51 9.88 -6.91
C ALA A 92 13.37 10.99 -6.34
N ARG A 93 14.31 10.67 -5.42
CA ARG A 93 15.27 11.66 -4.90
C ARG A 93 16.14 12.30 -5.99
N LYS A 94 16.54 11.52 -7.01
CA LYS A 94 17.32 12.03 -8.15
C LYS A 94 16.48 12.90 -9.08
N LEU A 95 15.22 12.53 -9.30
CA LEU A 95 14.34 13.21 -10.25
C LEU A 95 13.68 14.47 -9.64
N PHE A 96 13.35 14.46 -8.35
CA PHE A 96 12.61 15.51 -7.65
C PHE A 96 13.35 15.92 -6.37
N PRO A 97 14.41 16.74 -6.49
CA PRO A 97 15.33 17.01 -5.39
C PRO A 97 14.68 17.72 -4.19
N ASN A 98 13.60 18.48 -4.42
CA ASN A 98 12.89 19.21 -3.36
C ASN A 98 11.73 18.42 -2.76
N ALA A 99 11.39 17.25 -3.33
CA ALA A 99 10.22 16.50 -2.91
C ALA A 99 10.50 15.66 -1.65
N LYS A 100 9.63 15.79 -0.65
CA LYS A 100 9.60 14.91 0.52
C LYS A 100 8.89 13.61 0.15
N ILE A 101 9.55 12.48 0.38
CA ILE A 101 8.94 11.16 0.16
C ILE A 101 8.07 10.80 1.35
N VAL A 102 6.84 10.36 1.07
CA VAL A 102 5.85 9.90 2.05
C VAL A 102 5.60 8.42 1.79
N LEU A 103 5.95 7.55 2.74
CA LEU A 103 5.73 6.11 2.56
C LEU A 103 4.28 5.72 2.85
N ASP A 104 3.80 4.71 2.14
CA ASP A 104 2.49 4.14 2.44
C ASP A 104 2.46 3.48 3.83
N ARG A 105 1.57 4.00 4.68
CA ARG A 105 1.30 3.53 6.03
C ARG A 105 0.85 2.07 6.07
N PHE A 106 0.08 1.63 5.08
CA PHE A 106 -0.39 0.25 5.03
C PHE A 106 0.79 -0.73 4.94
N HIS A 107 1.76 -0.44 4.09
CA HIS A 107 2.95 -1.27 3.94
C HIS A 107 3.81 -1.29 5.21
N ILE A 108 3.92 -0.17 5.93
CA ILE A 108 4.63 -0.12 7.22
C ILE A 108 3.96 -1.06 8.24
N ILE A 109 2.65 -0.94 8.44
CA ILE A 109 1.90 -1.84 9.34
C ILE A 109 1.96 -3.31 8.87
N GLN A 110 1.90 -3.54 7.56
CA GLN A 110 2.00 -4.87 6.98
C GLN A 110 3.36 -5.53 7.27
N HIS A 111 4.47 -4.76 7.27
CA HIS A 111 5.79 -5.28 7.64
C HIS A 111 5.84 -5.74 9.10
N LEU A 112 5.29 -4.94 10.04
CA LEU A 112 5.19 -5.33 11.45
C LEU A 112 4.31 -6.58 11.63
N GLY A 113 3.13 -6.59 11.01
CA GLY A 113 2.21 -7.72 11.08
C GLY A 113 2.80 -9.02 10.53
N ARG A 114 3.62 -8.94 9.47
CA ARG A 114 4.35 -10.09 8.91
C ARG A 114 5.45 -10.58 9.85
N ALA A 115 6.22 -9.68 10.47
CA ALA A 115 7.23 -10.06 11.46
C ALA A 115 6.62 -10.77 12.67
N PHE A 116 5.53 -10.22 13.20
CA PHE A 116 4.79 -10.85 14.28
C PHE A 116 4.20 -12.21 13.86
N LEU A 117 3.59 -12.30 12.67
CA LEU A 117 3.03 -13.57 12.17
C LEU A 117 4.10 -14.67 12.06
N LYS A 118 5.29 -14.36 11.54
CA LYS A 118 6.40 -15.31 11.45
C LYS A 118 6.87 -15.75 12.83
N THR A 119 6.99 -14.81 13.77
CA THR A 119 7.34 -15.08 15.17
C THR A 119 6.32 -16.01 15.84
N ARG A 120 5.02 -15.68 15.70
CA ARG A 120 3.92 -16.51 16.20
C ARG A 120 3.94 -17.92 15.62
N ILE A 121 4.22 -18.07 14.32
CA ILE A 121 4.33 -19.38 13.68
C ILE A 121 5.52 -20.16 14.23
N ALA A 122 6.68 -19.51 14.43
CA ALA A 122 7.86 -20.14 15.00
C ALA A 122 7.56 -20.68 16.42
N ILE A 123 6.94 -19.87 17.28
CA ILE A 123 6.52 -20.29 18.63
C ILE A 123 5.46 -21.40 18.56
N MET A 124 4.45 -21.25 17.69
CA MET A 124 3.41 -22.27 17.50
C MET A 124 3.99 -23.64 17.16
N ASN A 125 5.01 -23.69 16.30
CA ASN A 125 5.64 -24.94 15.86
C ASN A 125 6.49 -25.63 16.94
N GLN A 126 6.75 -24.98 18.08
CA GLN A 126 7.41 -25.62 19.23
C GLN A 126 6.45 -26.52 20.02
N PHE A 127 5.13 -26.33 19.87
CA PHE A 127 4.12 -27.15 20.54
C PHE A 127 3.73 -28.37 19.72
N ASP A 128 3.30 -29.44 20.40
CA ASP A 128 2.71 -30.60 19.74
C ASP A 128 1.44 -30.21 18.96
N LYS A 129 1.26 -30.79 17.76
CA LYS A 129 0.18 -30.43 16.83
C LYS A 129 -1.23 -30.69 17.36
N LYS A 130 -1.40 -31.60 18.32
CA LYS A 130 -2.68 -31.93 18.96
C LYS A 130 -2.94 -31.09 20.21
N SER A 131 -1.90 -30.48 20.78
CA SER A 131 -1.98 -29.67 21.99
C SER A 131 -2.94 -28.47 21.87
N LEU A 132 -3.48 -28.03 23.01
CA LEU A 132 -4.31 -26.83 23.08
C LEU A 132 -3.54 -25.55 22.63
N PRO A 133 -2.30 -25.29 23.07
CA PRO A 133 -1.54 -24.12 22.63
C PRO A 133 -1.36 -24.04 21.11
N TYR A 134 -1.00 -25.15 20.46
CA TYR A 134 -0.86 -25.20 19.00
C TYR A 134 -2.18 -24.86 18.29
N ARG A 135 -3.28 -25.51 18.69
CA ARG A 135 -4.61 -25.27 18.09
C ARG A 135 -5.11 -23.85 18.34
N ALA A 136 -4.84 -23.27 19.51
CA ALA A 136 -5.21 -21.89 19.84
C ALA A 136 -4.49 -20.90 18.92
N LEU A 137 -3.18 -21.03 18.80
CA LEU A 137 -2.36 -20.20 17.91
C LEU A 137 -2.72 -20.38 16.44
N LYS A 138 -3.01 -21.61 16.00
CA LYS A 138 -3.35 -21.92 14.61
C LYS A 138 -4.74 -21.42 14.22
N ASN A 139 -5.76 -21.68 15.04
CA ASN A 139 -7.16 -21.43 14.65
C ASN A 139 -7.55 -19.97 14.89
N HIS A 140 -6.97 -19.31 15.89
CA HIS A 140 -7.33 -17.93 16.29
C HIS A 140 -6.29 -16.89 15.88
N TRP A 141 -5.37 -17.23 14.96
CA TRP A 141 -4.23 -16.37 14.59
C TRP A 141 -4.62 -14.93 14.19
N ARG A 142 -5.81 -14.75 13.59
CA ARG A 142 -6.32 -13.44 13.15
C ARG A 142 -6.56 -12.47 14.31
N LEU A 143 -6.90 -12.99 15.49
CA LEU A 143 -7.14 -12.16 16.68
C LEU A 143 -5.85 -11.49 17.15
N PHE A 144 -4.71 -12.17 17.04
CA PHE A 144 -3.41 -11.61 17.44
C PHE A 144 -2.87 -10.56 16.47
N GLN A 145 -3.28 -10.62 15.20
CA GLN A 145 -2.84 -9.65 14.19
C GLN A 145 -3.63 -8.34 14.26
N LYS A 146 -4.89 -8.40 14.71
CA LYS A 146 -5.76 -7.23 14.85
C LYS A 146 -5.23 -6.32 15.96
N ASP A 147 -5.44 -5.02 15.80
CA ASP A 147 -5.30 -4.07 16.90
C ASP A 147 -6.23 -4.49 18.04
N SER A 148 -5.66 -4.67 19.22
CA SER A 148 -6.37 -5.09 20.44
C SER A 148 -7.57 -4.18 20.75
N ARG A 149 -7.46 -2.87 20.50
CA ARG A 149 -8.52 -1.87 20.71
C ARG A 149 -9.69 -2.01 19.73
N LYS A 150 -9.49 -2.78 18.65
CA LYS A 150 -10.49 -3.03 17.59
C LYS A 150 -11.04 -4.45 17.64
N LEU A 151 -10.68 -5.25 18.64
CA LEU A 151 -11.27 -6.57 18.82
C LEU A 151 -12.78 -6.43 19.10
N SER A 152 -13.58 -7.35 18.55
CA SER A 152 -15.02 -7.34 18.83
C SER A 152 -15.27 -7.68 20.29
N LEU A 153 -16.29 -7.05 20.88
CA LEU A 153 -16.78 -7.40 22.22
C LEU A 153 -17.74 -8.60 22.19
N ASN A 154 -18.21 -9.00 21.01
CA ASN A 154 -19.18 -10.08 20.87
C ASN A 154 -18.51 -11.44 21.10
N SER A 155 -19.03 -12.19 22.05
CA SER A 155 -18.58 -13.56 22.32
C SER A 155 -18.99 -14.52 21.20
N PHE A 156 -18.17 -15.54 21.00
CA PHE A 156 -18.45 -16.62 20.06
C PHE A 156 -18.03 -17.97 20.64
N TYR A 157 -18.67 -19.04 20.19
CA TYR A 157 -18.30 -20.38 20.62
C TYR A 157 -16.97 -20.81 19.98
N SER A 158 -15.93 -20.95 20.79
CA SER A 158 -14.60 -21.36 20.37
C SER A 158 -14.44 -22.86 20.46
N LYS A 159 -14.51 -23.56 19.32
CA LYS A 159 -14.28 -25.03 19.26
C LYS A 159 -12.93 -25.45 19.85
N THR A 160 -11.92 -24.60 19.75
CA THR A 160 -10.58 -24.88 20.29
C THR A 160 -10.59 -24.97 21.82
N PHE A 161 -11.28 -24.05 22.49
CA PHE A 161 -11.39 -23.94 23.94
C PHE A 161 -12.64 -24.61 24.52
N ARG A 162 -13.58 -25.03 23.66
CA ARG A 162 -14.90 -25.61 24.01
C ARG A 162 -15.71 -24.70 24.95
N GLN A 163 -15.61 -23.39 24.73
CA GLN A 163 -16.22 -22.36 25.56
C GLN A 163 -16.67 -21.19 24.68
N THR A 164 -17.72 -20.49 25.11
CA THR A 164 -18.10 -19.18 24.53
C THR A 164 -17.20 -18.12 25.14
N LEU A 165 -16.45 -17.42 24.29
CA LEU A 165 -15.43 -16.45 24.70
C LEU A 165 -15.51 -15.21 23.80
N ALA A 166 -15.27 -14.05 24.39
CA ALA A 166 -14.96 -12.85 23.65
C ALA A 166 -13.54 -12.94 23.03
N PRO A 167 -13.28 -12.31 21.88
CA PRO A 167 -11.97 -12.30 21.24
C PRO A 167 -10.79 -11.93 22.15
N HIS A 168 -10.96 -10.98 23.07
CA HIS A 168 -9.90 -10.59 24.00
C HIS A 168 -9.57 -11.70 25.02
N GLU A 169 -10.58 -12.45 25.48
CA GLU A 169 -10.39 -13.61 26.37
C GLU A 169 -9.65 -14.74 25.66
N VAL A 170 -9.94 -14.97 24.37
CA VAL A 170 -9.21 -15.95 23.54
C VAL A 170 -7.74 -15.56 23.44
N VAL A 171 -7.43 -14.29 23.20
CA VAL A 171 -6.05 -13.79 23.18
C VAL A 171 -5.41 -14.00 24.56
N ALA A 172 -6.02 -13.50 25.63
CA ALA A 172 -5.49 -13.61 26.99
C ALA A 172 -5.18 -15.06 27.39
N LYS A 173 -6.14 -15.98 27.21
CA LYS A 173 -5.94 -17.41 27.49
C LYS A 173 -4.82 -18.04 26.66
N THR A 174 -4.60 -17.56 25.44
CA THR A 174 -3.55 -18.12 24.57
C THR A 174 -2.17 -17.57 24.92
N LEU A 175 -2.06 -16.30 25.33
CA LEU A 175 -0.79 -15.67 25.71
C LEU A 175 -0.15 -16.37 26.92
N VAL A 176 -0.95 -16.86 27.86
CA VAL A 176 -0.48 -17.62 29.04
C VAL A 176 0.36 -18.85 28.67
N PHE A 177 0.19 -19.43 27.48
CA PHE A 177 0.95 -20.61 27.07
C PHE A 177 2.43 -20.34 26.79
N SER A 178 2.84 -19.07 26.58
CA SER A 178 4.24 -18.73 26.31
C SER A 178 4.54 -17.30 26.71
N LYS A 179 5.53 -17.13 27.60
CA LYS A 179 6.07 -15.81 27.95
C LYS A 179 6.62 -15.11 26.71
N GLU A 180 7.36 -15.82 25.86
CA GLU A 180 7.91 -15.27 24.61
C GLU A 180 6.79 -14.72 23.71
N LEU A 181 5.69 -15.46 23.53
CA LEU A 181 4.53 -15.01 22.75
C LEU A 181 3.92 -13.73 23.33
N THR A 182 3.79 -13.67 24.66
CA THR A 182 3.27 -12.50 25.38
C THR A 182 4.15 -11.28 25.14
N ASP A 183 5.46 -11.42 25.29
CA ASP A 183 6.43 -10.34 25.10
C ASP A 183 6.34 -9.77 23.66
N TYR A 184 6.32 -10.63 22.64
CA TYR A 184 6.19 -10.18 21.24
C TYR A 184 4.83 -9.62 20.89
N TYR A 185 3.74 -10.15 21.46
CA TYR A 185 2.40 -9.61 21.24
C TYR A 185 2.30 -8.20 21.83
N THR A 186 2.78 -8.00 23.05
CA THR A 186 2.80 -6.69 23.71
C THR A 186 3.62 -5.69 22.91
N LEU A 187 4.85 -6.03 22.50
CA LEU A 187 5.67 -5.17 21.64
C LEU A 187 4.96 -4.81 20.33
N TYR A 188 4.39 -5.80 19.64
CA TYR A 188 3.65 -5.57 18.40
C TYR A 188 2.46 -4.63 18.59
N GLN A 189 1.67 -4.82 19.65
CA GLN A 189 0.50 -3.97 19.94
C GLN A 189 0.90 -2.55 20.33
N LEU A 190 1.98 -2.36 21.10
CA LEU A 190 2.53 -1.04 21.41
C LEU A 190 3.02 -0.32 20.15
N LEU A 191 3.74 -1.01 19.26
CA LEU A 191 4.15 -0.44 17.97
C LEU A 191 2.95 -0.03 17.11
N LEU A 192 1.90 -0.86 17.06
CA LEU A 192 0.65 -0.49 16.38
C LEU A 192 0.00 0.75 17.00
N PHE A 193 -0.03 0.82 18.33
CA PHE A 193 -0.59 1.95 19.07
C PHE A 193 0.14 3.25 18.72
N HIS A 194 1.46 3.31 18.93
CA HIS A 194 2.25 4.52 18.65
C HIS A 194 2.13 4.95 17.18
N PHE A 195 2.13 3.98 16.25
CA PHE A 195 1.96 4.28 14.83
C PHE A 195 0.58 4.86 14.50
N GLN A 196 -0.50 4.30 15.07
CA GLN A 196 -1.87 4.78 14.81
C GLN A 196 -2.17 6.12 15.47
N GLU A 197 -1.62 6.35 16.67
CA GLU A 197 -1.73 7.63 17.38
C GLU A 197 -0.74 8.69 16.85
N LYS A 198 -0.02 8.40 15.76
CA LYS A 198 1.00 9.29 15.15
C LYS A 198 2.08 9.76 16.15
N ARG A 199 2.40 8.94 17.16
CA ARG A 199 3.45 9.15 18.16
C ARG A 199 4.80 8.74 17.60
N VAL A 200 5.39 9.62 16.79
CA VAL A 200 6.58 9.32 15.98
C VAL A 200 7.79 8.98 16.84
N ASP A 201 8.05 9.78 17.87
CA ASP A 201 9.26 9.63 18.68
C ASP A 201 9.18 8.35 19.50
N GLU A 202 8.07 8.11 20.20
CA GLU A 202 7.84 6.90 20.99
C GLU A 202 7.84 5.62 20.12
N PHE A 203 7.33 5.71 18.88
CA PHE A 203 7.40 4.59 17.94
C PHE A 203 8.85 4.20 17.61
N PHE A 204 9.73 5.19 17.37
CA PHE A 204 11.13 4.93 17.03
C PHE A 204 12.00 4.62 18.24
N GLU A 205 11.72 5.22 19.40
CA GLU A 205 12.36 4.87 20.68
C GLU A 205 12.11 3.40 21.02
N LEU A 206 10.85 2.96 20.96
CA LEU A 206 10.48 1.57 21.22
C LEU A 206 11.18 0.58 20.26
N ILE A 207 11.40 0.98 19.00
CA ILE A 207 12.16 0.19 18.02
C ILE A 207 13.63 0.07 18.43
N GLU A 208 14.29 1.16 18.82
CA GLU A 208 15.71 1.16 19.17
C GLU A 208 15.96 0.40 20.47
N GLU A 209 15.13 0.60 21.50
CA GLU A 209 15.21 -0.10 22.80
C GLU A 209 15.11 -1.62 22.71
N ASN A 210 14.39 -2.12 21.70
CA ASN A 210 14.11 -3.54 21.50
C ASN A 210 14.97 -4.17 20.40
N ARG A 211 15.82 -3.39 19.72
CA ARG A 211 16.55 -3.83 18.52
C ARG A 211 17.43 -5.05 18.73
N SER A 212 18.08 -5.18 19.89
CA SER A 212 18.96 -6.32 20.22
C SER A 212 18.23 -7.48 20.90
N LYS A 213 17.00 -7.25 21.39
CA LYS A 213 16.22 -8.22 22.20
C LYS A 213 15.27 -9.07 21.35
N VAL A 214 14.87 -8.55 20.18
CA VAL A 214 13.93 -9.21 19.28
C VAL A 214 14.62 -10.19 18.33
N ASN A 215 13.85 -11.14 17.80
CA ASN A 215 14.30 -12.12 16.83
C ASN A 215 14.61 -11.49 15.46
N HIS A 216 15.26 -12.28 14.60
CA HIS A 216 15.68 -11.85 13.26
C HIS A 216 14.55 -11.30 12.36
N TYR A 217 13.29 -11.71 12.56
CA TYR A 217 12.15 -11.19 11.78
C TYR A 217 11.89 -9.72 12.10
N PHE A 218 11.81 -9.38 13.38
CA PHE A 218 11.67 -7.98 13.82
C PHE A 218 12.93 -7.17 13.57
N GLN A 219 14.14 -7.73 13.80
CA GLN A 219 15.40 -7.04 13.51
C GLN A 219 15.48 -6.56 12.05
N THR A 220 15.00 -7.37 11.11
CA THR A 220 14.97 -7.01 9.68
C THR A 220 14.04 -5.82 9.42
N VAL A 221 12.84 -5.84 10.02
CA VAL A 221 11.86 -4.75 9.90
C VAL A 221 12.40 -3.47 10.55
N PHE A 222 12.92 -3.56 11.77
CA PHE A 222 13.47 -2.43 12.51
C PHE A 222 14.63 -1.77 11.77
N ARG A 223 15.58 -2.56 11.24
CA ARG A 223 16.67 -2.05 10.39
C ARG A 223 16.14 -1.27 9.19
N THR A 224 15.07 -1.77 8.57
CA THR A 224 14.44 -1.14 7.40
C THR A 224 13.74 0.16 7.80
N PHE A 225 13.01 0.17 8.92
CA PHE A 225 12.32 1.37 9.41
C PHE A 225 13.29 2.47 9.81
N LEU A 226 14.39 2.12 10.47
CA LEU A 226 15.42 3.10 10.85
C LEU A 226 16.14 3.67 9.62
N ARG A 227 16.43 2.84 8.61
CA ARG A 227 16.95 3.31 7.31
C ARG A 227 16.00 4.31 6.64
N HIS A 228 14.69 4.14 6.81
CA HIS A 228 13.65 4.96 6.21
C HIS A 228 12.97 5.91 7.21
N LYS A 229 13.61 6.20 8.34
CA LYS A 229 13.03 6.94 9.48
C LYS A 229 12.38 8.25 9.03
N GLN A 230 13.09 9.05 8.25
CA GLN A 230 12.56 10.34 7.76
C GLN A 230 11.31 10.19 6.88
N TYR A 231 11.23 9.16 6.04
CA TYR A 231 10.08 8.97 5.15
C TYR A 231 8.86 8.41 5.88
N ILE A 232 9.08 7.60 6.92
CA ILE A 232 8.04 7.13 7.84
C ILE A 232 7.53 8.29 8.70
N LYS A 233 8.43 9.15 9.19
CA LYS A 233 8.08 10.39 9.90
C LYS A 233 7.17 11.27 9.04
N ASN A 234 7.54 11.51 7.78
CA ASN A 234 6.68 12.24 6.84
C ASN A 234 5.30 11.57 6.65
N ALA A 235 5.22 10.23 6.67
CA ALA A 235 3.96 9.50 6.60
C ALA A 235 3.08 9.69 7.83
N LEU A 236 3.65 9.86 9.01
CA LEU A 236 2.89 10.08 10.25
C LEU A 236 2.48 11.54 10.44
N GLU A 237 3.32 12.49 10.01
CA GLU A 237 3.11 13.93 10.21
C GLU A 237 2.24 14.60 9.13
N THR A 238 2.23 14.06 7.90
CA THR A 238 1.39 14.59 6.81
C THR A 238 0.10 13.79 6.68
N ASP A 239 -0.90 14.33 5.96
CA ASP A 239 -2.13 13.60 5.63
C ASP A 239 -2.05 12.85 4.29
N TYR A 240 -0.92 12.98 3.57
CA TYR A 240 -0.69 12.31 2.30
C TYR A 240 -0.56 10.79 2.48
N SER A 241 -1.13 10.01 1.55
CA SER A 241 -1.07 8.54 1.57
C SER A 241 -1.17 7.96 0.17
N ASN A 242 -0.85 6.69 -0.03
CA ASN A 242 -1.00 6.07 -1.35
C ASN A 242 -2.44 5.60 -1.64
N ALA A 243 -3.37 5.77 -0.69
CA ALA A 243 -4.73 5.22 -0.77
C ALA A 243 -5.53 5.72 -1.98
N LYS A 244 -5.34 6.99 -2.39
CA LYS A 244 -5.96 7.53 -3.60
C LYS A 244 -5.50 6.80 -4.86
N LEU A 245 -4.21 6.50 -4.97
CA LEU A 245 -3.67 5.77 -6.10
C LEU A 245 -4.06 4.28 -6.06
N GLU A 246 -4.21 3.69 -4.87
CA GLU A 246 -4.76 2.34 -4.73
C GLU A 246 -6.21 2.26 -5.27
N ALA A 247 -7.04 3.27 -4.97
CA ALA A 247 -8.38 3.37 -5.54
C ALA A 247 -8.36 3.49 -7.07
N THR A 248 -7.48 4.33 -7.62
CA THR A 248 -7.24 4.43 -9.07
C THR A 248 -6.78 3.09 -9.66
N ASN A 249 -5.87 2.38 -9.00
CA ASN A 249 -5.39 1.06 -9.41
C ASN A 249 -6.50 0.01 -9.43
N LYS A 250 -7.47 0.08 -8.51
CA LYS A 250 -8.68 -0.73 -8.57
C LYS A 250 -9.50 -0.42 -9.82
N LEU A 251 -9.74 0.85 -10.12
CA LEU A 251 -10.46 1.26 -11.34
C LEU A 251 -9.74 0.81 -12.62
N ILE A 252 -8.41 0.93 -12.68
CA ILE A 252 -7.58 0.42 -13.79
C ILE A 252 -7.77 -1.09 -13.97
N LYS A 253 -7.77 -1.86 -12.88
CA LYS A 253 -8.01 -3.32 -12.90
C LYS A 253 -9.44 -3.65 -13.37
N ASP A 254 -10.43 -2.86 -12.97
CA ASP A 254 -11.82 -3.04 -13.40
C ASP A 254 -11.99 -2.72 -14.89
N ILE A 255 -11.36 -1.65 -15.41
CA ILE A 255 -11.32 -1.34 -16.85
C ILE A 255 -10.71 -2.51 -17.64
N LYS A 256 -9.62 -3.09 -17.13
CA LYS A 256 -8.98 -4.27 -17.73
C LYS A 256 -9.92 -5.48 -17.76
N ARG A 257 -10.64 -5.73 -16.67
CA ARG A 257 -11.61 -6.84 -16.55
C ARG A 257 -12.78 -6.65 -17.52
N LEU A 258 -13.33 -5.45 -17.61
CA LEU A 258 -14.41 -5.10 -18.55
C LEU A 258 -14.00 -5.25 -20.01
N GLY A 259 -12.72 -5.02 -20.33
CA GLY A 259 -12.16 -5.26 -21.66
C GLY A 259 -11.83 -6.72 -21.99
N PHE A 260 -12.08 -7.67 -21.07
CA PHE A 260 -11.63 -9.07 -21.16
C PHE A 260 -10.11 -9.21 -21.37
N GLY A 261 -9.34 -8.26 -20.84
CA GLY A 261 -7.89 -8.17 -21.03
C GLY A 261 -7.49 -7.41 -22.30
N PHE A 262 -6.23 -7.01 -22.36
CA PHE A 262 -5.68 -6.22 -23.47
C PHE A 262 -4.38 -6.87 -23.97
N ARG A 263 -4.28 -7.11 -25.28
CA ARG A 263 -3.04 -7.60 -25.91
C ARG A 263 -2.02 -6.48 -26.09
N ASN A 264 -2.48 -5.29 -26.47
CA ASN A 264 -1.66 -4.12 -26.75
C ASN A 264 -1.74 -3.11 -25.58
N PHE A 265 -0.58 -2.76 -25.02
CA PHE A 265 -0.48 -1.83 -23.89
C PHE A 265 -0.90 -0.41 -24.25
N ILE A 266 -0.62 0.07 -25.47
CA ILE A 266 -1.01 1.41 -25.93
C ILE A 266 -2.53 1.53 -25.94
N ASN A 267 -3.24 0.51 -26.44
CA ASN A 267 -4.71 0.51 -26.44
C ASN A 267 -5.29 0.49 -25.03
N PHE A 268 -4.67 -0.28 -24.13
CA PHE A 268 -5.02 -0.29 -22.72
C PHE A 268 -4.81 1.09 -22.08
N LYS A 269 -3.63 1.69 -22.25
CA LYS A 269 -3.30 3.02 -21.77
C LYS A 269 -4.31 4.05 -22.28
N LYS A 270 -4.59 4.07 -23.60
CA LYS A 270 -5.61 4.95 -24.20
C LYS A 270 -6.96 4.81 -23.51
N ARG A 271 -7.45 3.57 -23.32
CA ARG A 271 -8.74 3.30 -22.67
C ARG A 271 -8.75 3.81 -21.23
N VAL A 272 -7.68 3.59 -20.48
CA VAL A 272 -7.56 4.03 -19.09
C VAL A 272 -7.62 5.56 -19.00
N PHE A 273 -6.79 6.27 -19.76
CA PHE A 273 -6.78 7.73 -19.77
C PHE A 273 -8.13 8.33 -20.22
N ILE A 274 -8.76 7.78 -21.25
CA ILE A 274 -10.10 8.21 -21.69
C ILE A 274 -11.14 8.02 -20.58
N THR A 275 -11.04 6.94 -19.80
CA THR A 275 -12.03 6.62 -18.77
C THR A 275 -11.83 7.44 -17.51
N LEU A 276 -10.57 7.70 -17.13
CA LEU A 276 -10.22 8.28 -15.84
C LEU A 276 -9.91 9.79 -15.88
N ASN A 277 -9.34 10.31 -16.98
CA ASN A 277 -9.00 11.74 -17.08
C ASN A 277 -10.04 12.55 -17.85
N ILE A 278 -10.89 11.94 -18.68
CA ILE A 278 -11.92 12.68 -19.40
C ILE A 278 -13.16 12.79 -18.53
N HIS A 279 -13.32 13.94 -17.88
CA HIS A 279 -14.59 14.31 -17.28
C HIS A 279 -15.65 14.41 -18.38
N LYS A 280 -16.56 13.44 -18.44
CA LYS A 280 -17.81 13.65 -19.18
C LYS A 280 -18.49 14.86 -18.54
N LYS A 281 -18.64 15.96 -19.29
CA LYS A 281 -19.68 16.94 -18.96
C LYS A 281 -20.95 16.14 -18.72
N ARG A 282 -21.58 16.29 -17.54
CA ARG A 282 -22.91 15.71 -17.29
C ARG A 282 -23.80 16.22 -18.42
N THR A 283 -24.09 15.38 -19.39
CA THR A 283 -25.16 15.62 -20.34
C THR A 283 -26.43 15.49 -19.53
N TYR A 284 -27.03 16.63 -19.18
CA TYR A 284 -28.39 16.63 -18.65
C TYR A 284 -29.27 15.87 -19.65
N PRO A 285 -30.09 14.91 -19.19
CA PRO A 285 -31.02 14.24 -20.08
C PRO A 285 -31.95 15.31 -20.64
N VAL A 286 -31.84 15.56 -21.95
CA VAL A 286 -32.86 16.32 -22.68
C VAL A 286 -34.08 15.42 -22.66
N LEU A 287 -35.04 15.74 -21.78
CA LEU A 287 -36.37 15.18 -21.82
C LEU A 287 -36.95 15.54 -23.19
N SER A 288 -36.94 14.59 -24.11
CA SER A 288 -37.77 14.65 -25.32
C SER A 288 -39.21 14.66 -24.84
N ARG A 289 -39.86 15.82 -24.87
CA ARG A 289 -41.32 15.90 -24.82
C ARG A 289 -41.84 15.31 -26.13
N CYS A 290 -42.45 14.13 -26.04
CA CYS A 290 -43.50 13.71 -26.95
C CYS A 290 -44.82 13.85 -26.18
#